data_AF-A0A392PA35-F1
#
_entry.id   AF-A0A392PA35-F1
#
_cell.length_a   1.000
_cell.length_b   1.000
_cell.length_c   1.000
_cell.angle_alpha   90.00
_cell.angle_beta   90.00
_cell.angle_gamma   90.00
#
_symmetry.space_group_name_H-M   'P 1'
#
loop_
_entity.id
_entity.type
_entity.pdbx_description
1 polymer ?
#
loop_
_entity_poly.entity_id
_entity_poly.type
_entity_poly.pdbx_seq_one_letter_code
_entity_poly.pdbx_strand_id
1 'polypeptide(L)'
;MTDPNRLARSASNLETELRNWRNTFESWITSQRSYIQALTGWLLRCVRSEPDDVSKSPCSPHRSSSTHPLFGLIVQWSRRLDAVREKAVLDGMDFFAAGMGSLYAHQLRQDSRPNSYVPKQSGENMELVEVGHVEEEAMAPEKLAEVAIKVLCAGMSVAISSLADFAFDSAEAYSEVVKQWENVKGQKDNSSETRT
;
A
#
# COMPACT_ATOMS: atom_id res chain seq x y z
N MET A 1 -7.39 5.07 35.69
CA MET A 1 -5.98 5.52 35.56
C MET A 1 -5.30 4.61 34.54
N THR A 2 -5.08 5.11 33.34
CA THR A 2 -4.35 4.41 32.27
C THR A 2 -2.87 4.48 32.58
N ASP A 3 -2.19 3.33 32.70
CA ASP A 3 -0.74 3.29 32.91
C ASP A 3 -0.03 3.85 31.66
N PRO A 4 0.71 4.97 31.76
CA PRO A 4 1.36 5.61 30.61
C PRO A 4 2.32 4.67 29.88
N ASN A 5 2.99 3.77 30.62
CA ASN A 5 3.90 2.78 30.05
C ASN A 5 3.17 1.75 29.18
N ARG A 6 1.91 1.44 29.49
CA ARG A 6 1.07 0.54 28.68
C ARG A 6 0.60 1.22 27.39
N LEU A 7 0.34 2.52 27.43
CA LEU A 7 -0.04 3.29 26.25
C LEU A 7 1.13 3.37 25.27
N ALA A 8 2.32 3.73 25.74
CA ALA A 8 3.53 3.80 24.93
C ALA A 8 3.88 2.46 24.26
N ARG A 9 3.79 1.36 25.01
CA ARG A 9 4.02 0.01 24.47
C ARG A 9 2.97 -0.36 23.41
N SER A 10 1.70 -0.08 23.66
CA SER A 10 0.63 -0.32 22.69
C SER A 10 0.82 0.50 21.41
N ALA A 11 1.23 1.76 21.53
CA ALA A 11 1.51 2.63 20.39
C ALA A 11 2.69 2.12 19.55
N SER A 12 3.79 1.70 20.19
CA SER A 12 4.95 1.12 19.51
C SER A 12 4.65 -0.21 18.82
N ASN A 13 3.86 -1.08 19.46
CA ASN A 13 3.40 -2.32 18.84
C ASN A 13 2.53 -2.03 17.62
N LEU A 14 1.59 -1.09 17.73
CA LEU A 14 0.73 -0.71 16.60
C LEU A 14 1.54 -0.11 15.45
N GLU A 15 2.52 0.76 15.72
CA GLU A 15 3.43 1.26 14.69
C GLU A 15 4.12 0.11 13.94
N THR A 16 4.62 -0.90 14.67
CA THR A 16 5.31 -2.05 14.08
C THR A 16 4.38 -2.84 13.16
N GLU A 17 3.15 -3.12 13.61
CA GLU A 17 2.16 -3.82 12.80
C GLU A 17 1.73 -3.01 11.56
N LEU A 18 1.62 -1.68 11.67
CA LEU A 18 1.32 -0.81 10.53
C LEU A 18 2.42 -0.83 9.47
N ARG A 19 3.70 -0.81 9.90
CA ARG A 19 4.85 -0.95 8.98
C ARG A 19 4.88 -2.32 8.33
N ASN A 20 4.59 -3.38 9.08
CA ASN A 20 4.50 -4.73 8.55
C ASN A 20 3.36 -4.84 7.51
N TRP A 21 2.20 -4.27 7.81
CA TRP A 21 1.07 -4.23 6.91
C TRP A 21 1.40 -3.49 5.61
N ARG A 22 2.02 -2.30 5.71
CA ARG A 22 2.49 -1.51 4.57
C ARG A 22 3.42 -2.31 3.67
N ASN A 23 4.44 -2.96 4.24
CA ASN A 23 5.40 -3.78 3.48
C ASN A 23 4.73 -5.00 2.84
N THR A 24 3.83 -5.66 3.57
CA THR A 24 3.09 -6.82 3.05
C THR A 24 2.19 -6.42 1.89
N PHE A 25 1.51 -5.28 1.99
CA PHE A 25 0.65 -4.74 0.93
C PHE A 25 1.47 -4.36 -0.32
N GLU A 26 2.58 -3.65 -0.16
CA GLU A 26 3.48 -3.31 -1.26
C GLU A 26 4.04 -4.56 -1.96
N SER A 27 4.46 -5.56 -1.18
CA SER A 27 4.94 -6.85 -1.70
C SER A 27 3.84 -7.59 -2.46
N TRP A 28 2.61 -7.58 -1.95
CA TRP A 28 1.46 -8.19 -2.62
C TRP A 28 1.19 -7.55 -3.98
N ILE A 29 1.11 -6.21 -4.05
CA ILE A 29 0.90 -5.48 -5.32
C ILE A 29 2.02 -5.74 -6.31
N THR A 30 3.27 -5.69 -5.85
CA THR A 30 4.45 -5.97 -6.68
C THR A 30 4.42 -7.40 -7.24
N SER A 31 3.97 -8.36 -6.43
CA SER A 31 3.81 -9.75 -6.84
C SER A 31 2.72 -9.90 -7.91
N GLN A 32 1.57 -9.22 -7.74
CA GLN A 32 0.50 -9.20 -8.76
C GLN A 32 1.00 -8.67 -10.11
N ARG A 33 1.73 -7.55 -10.11
CA ARG A 33 2.32 -6.97 -11.33
C ARG A 33 3.33 -7.91 -11.98
N SER A 34 4.25 -8.46 -11.19
CA SER A 34 5.27 -9.37 -11.69
C SER A 34 4.66 -10.63 -12.31
N TYR A 35 3.62 -11.18 -11.68
CA TYR A 35 2.89 -12.34 -12.18
C TYR A 35 2.24 -12.06 -13.55
N ILE A 36 1.49 -10.96 -13.68
CA ILE A 36 0.80 -10.65 -14.94
C ILE A 36 1.76 -10.29 -16.07
N GLN A 37 2.87 -9.62 -15.75
CA GLN A 37 3.92 -9.30 -16.72
C GLN A 37 4.62 -10.57 -17.22
N ALA A 38 4.92 -11.52 -16.32
CA ALA A 38 5.48 -12.82 -16.69
C ALA A 38 4.51 -13.61 -17.59
N LEU A 39 3.23 -13.64 -17.25
CA LEU A 39 2.19 -14.30 -18.04
C LEU A 39 2.03 -13.67 -19.43
N THR A 40 2.00 -12.33 -19.50
CA THR A 40 1.91 -11.59 -20.76
C THR A 40 3.12 -11.88 -21.65
N GLY A 41 4.33 -11.85 -21.07
CA GLY A 41 5.58 -12.17 -21.78
C GLY A 41 5.64 -13.62 -22.25
N TRP A 42 5.11 -14.57 -21.46
CA TRP A 42 5.01 -15.97 -21.86
C TRP A 42 4.06 -16.15 -23.05
N LEU A 43 2.85 -15.57 -22.99
CA LEU A 43 1.89 -15.66 -24.10
C LEU A 43 2.41 -15.04 -25.40
N LEU A 44 3.10 -13.90 -25.31
CA LEU A 44 3.68 -13.27 -26.50
C LEU A 44 4.70 -14.19 -27.21
N ARG A 45 5.45 -14.99 -26.44
CA ARG A 45 6.34 -16.01 -27.02
C ARG A 45 5.54 -17.14 -27.65
N CYS A 46 4.49 -17.63 -26.99
CA CYS A 46 3.63 -18.69 -27.54
C CYS A 46 2.98 -18.30 -28.88
N VAL A 47 2.53 -17.04 -29.02
CA VAL A 47 1.93 -16.54 -30.27
C VAL A 47 2.97 -16.38 -31.39
N ARG A 48 4.21 -16.01 -31.06
CA ARG A 48 5.31 -15.88 -32.04
C ARG A 48 5.94 -17.21 -32.45
N SER A 49 5.71 -18.29 -31.70
CA SER A 49 6.21 -19.63 -32.00
C SER A 49 5.36 -20.39 -33.04
N GLU A 50 4.22 -19.85 -33.49
CA GLU A 50 3.56 -20.34 -34.71
C GLU A 50 4.46 -19.98 -35.91
N PRO A 51 4.96 -20.96 -36.68
CA PRO A 51 5.94 -20.70 -37.72
C PRO A 51 5.28 -19.98 -38.90
N ASP A 52 5.82 -18.80 -39.24
CA ASP A 52 5.46 -18.04 -40.44
C ASP A 52 6.05 -18.62 -41.73
N ASP A 53 6.63 -19.82 -41.71
CA ASP A 53 7.15 -20.51 -42.90
C ASP A 53 7.12 -22.04 -42.72
N VAL A 54 6.27 -22.72 -43.48
CA VAL A 54 6.66 -23.39 -44.74
C VAL A 54 5.39 -23.92 -45.42
N SER A 55 5.26 -23.56 -46.70
CA SER A 55 4.29 -24.04 -47.70
C SER A 55 2.91 -23.35 -47.72
N LYS A 56 2.82 -22.36 -48.60
CA LYS A 56 1.60 -22.04 -49.34
C LYS A 56 1.11 -23.34 -50.03
N SER A 57 0.23 -24.08 -49.37
CA SER A 57 -0.66 -25.03 -50.05
C SER A 57 -1.86 -24.24 -50.59
N PRO A 58 -2.29 -24.42 -51.85
CA PRO A 58 -3.32 -23.57 -52.46
C PRO A 58 -4.74 -23.75 -51.90
N CYS A 59 -4.91 -24.56 -50.85
CA CYS A 59 -6.21 -25.01 -50.37
C CYS A 59 -6.32 -25.05 -48.84
N SER A 60 -5.57 -24.20 -48.12
CA SER A 60 -5.80 -23.98 -46.70
C SER A 60 -6.78 -22.82 -46.53
N PRO A 61 -7.99 -23.03 -45.99
CA PRO A 61 -8.89 -21.92 -45.72
C PRO A 61 -8.19 -21.02 -44.72
N HIS A 62 -7.90 -19.78 -45.16
CA HIS A 62 -7.30 -18.69 -44.39
C HIS A 62 -7.52 -18.88 -42.88
N ARG A 63 -6.56 -19.53 -42.18
CA ARG A 63 -6.55 -19.51 -40.72
C ARG A 63 -6.18 -18.08 -40.38
N SER A 64 -7.20 -17.27 -40.18
CA SER A 64 -7.09 -15.99 -39.55
C SER A 64 -6.14 -16.15 -38.37
N SER A 65 -5.03 -15.41 -38.43
CA SER A 65 -4.15 -15.05 -37.31
C SER A 65 -5.01 -14.36 -36.24
N SER A 66 -5.91 -15.13 -35.63
CA SER A 66 -6.87 -14.68 -34.66
C SER A 66 -6.19 -14.87 -33.33
N THR A 67 -5.41 -13.86 -32.95
CA THR A 67 -4.87 -13.69 -31.61
C THR A 67 -5.96 -14.09 -30.62
N HIS A 68 -5.75 -15.19 -29.90
CA HIS A 68 -6.77 -15.78 -29.04
C HIS A 68 -7.28 -14.69 -28.08
N PRO A 69 -8.59 -14.52 -27.86
CA PRO A 69 -9.12 -13.44 -27.02
C PRO A 69 -8.46 -13.34 -25.65
N LEU A 70 -7.99 -14.48 -25.11
CA LEU A 70 -7.21 -14.56 -23.87
C LEU A 70 -5.97 -13.66 -23.87
N PHE A 71 -5.31 -13.47 -25.01
CA PHE A 71 -4.18 -12.55 -25.13
C PHE A 71 -4.61 -11.10 -24.93
N GLY A 72 -5.71 -10.69 -25.55
CA GLY A 72 -6.29 -9.35 -25.36
C GLY A 72 -6.68 -9.11 -23.90
N LEU A 73 -7.29 -10.11 -23.27
CA LEU A 73 -7.67 -10.08 -21.84
C LEU A 73 -6.44 -9.86 -20.94
N ILE A 74 -5.37 -10.63 -21.16
CA ILE A 74 -4.17 -10.58 -20.32
C ILE A 74 -3.39 -9.27 -20.51
N VAL A 75 -3.29 -8.77 -21.75
CA VAL A 75 -2.70 -7.45 -22.03
C VAL A 75 -3.50 -6.34 -21.35
N GLN A 76 -4.83 -6.41 -21.42
CA GLN A 76 -5.69 -5.44 -20.76
C GLN A 76 -5.54 -5.49 -19.24
N TRP A 77 -5.52 -6.70 -18.67
CA TRP A 77 -5.36 -6.88 -17.23
C TRP A 77 -3.99 -6.40 -16.75
N SER A 78 -2.92 -6.63 -17.52
CA SER A 78 -1.59 -6.05 -17.27
C SER A 78 -1.64 -4.52 -17.20
N ARG A 79 -2.24 -3.87 -18.21
CA ARG A 79 -2.36 -2.41 -18.25
C ARG A 79 -3.15 -1.85 -17.07
N ARG A 80 -4.20 -2.55 -16.62
CA ARG A 80 -4.99 -2.17 -15.45
C ARG A 80 -4.14 -2.27 -14.18
N LEU A 81 -3.42 -3.37 -13.98
CA LEU A 81 -2.51 -3.55 -12.83
C LEU A 81 -1.34 -2.55 -12.82
N ASP A 82 -0.83 -2.15 -13.98
CA ASP A 82 0.17 -1.09 -14.09
C ASP A 82 -0.40 0.29 -13.73
N ALA A 83 -1.70 0.52 -13.96
CA ALA A 83 -2.38 1.78 -13.65
C ALA A 83 -2.91 1.88 -12.21
N VAL A 84 -2.83 0.79 -11.43
CA VAL A 84 -3.21 0.77 -10.02
C VAL A 84 -2.43 1.83 -9.24
N ARG A 85 -3.12 2.57 -8.37
CA ARG A 85 -2.57 3.68 -7.57
C ARG A 85 -2.44 3.30 -6.10
N GLU A 86 -1.53 2.39 -5.77
CA GLU A 86 -1.27 1.93 -4.40
C GLU A 86 -0.64 3.00 -3.51
N LYS A 87 -0.01 4.02 -4.11
CA LYS A 87 0.75 5.04 -3.38
C LYS A 87 -0.04 5.70 -2.26
N ALA A 88 -1.31 6.07 -2.50
CA ALA A 88 -2.14 6.71 -1.49
C ALA A 88 -2.36 5.81 -0.26
N VAL A 89 -2.45 4.50 -0.47
CA VAL A 89 -2.57 3.50 0.60
C VAL A 89 -1.26 3.42 1.39
N LEU A 90 -0.12 3.35 0.70
CA LEU A 90 1.20 3.30 1.34
C LEU A 90 1.48 4.56 2.15
N ASP A 91 1.23 5.73 1.56
CA ASP A 91 1.39 7.04 2.22
C ASP A 91 0.45 7.15 3.43
N GLY A 92 -0.79 6.64 3.33
CA GLY A 92 -1.75 6.63 4.44
C GLY A 92 -1.33 5.72 5.60
N MET A 93 -0.78 4.55 5.30
CA MET A 93 -0.21 3.64 6.31
C MET A 93 1.04 4.22 6.96
N ASP A 94 1.93 4.84 6.17
CA ASP A 94 3.14 5.50 6.66
C ASP A 94 2.81 6.70 7.55
N PHE A 95 1.81 7.52 7.16
CA PHE A 95 1.28 8.60 7.98
C PHE A 95 0.75 8.10 9.32
N PHE A 96 -0.02 7.01 9.30
CA PHE A 96 -0.57 6.41 10.51
C PHE A 96 0.54 5.86 11.42
N ALA A 97 1.50 5.13 10.85
CA ALA A 97 2.65 4.60 11.59
C ALA A 97 3.48 5.72 12.23
N ALA A 98 3.77 6.80 11.47
CA ALA A 98 4.49 7.96 11.98
C ALA A 98 3.73 8.66 13.11
N GLY A 99 2.40 8.79 12.98
CA GLY A 99 1.53 9.29 14.04
C GLY A 99 1.68 8.50 15.33
N MET A 100 1.61 7.16 15.26
CA MET A 100 1.78 6.30 16.44
C MET A 100 3.20 6.35 17.02
N GLY A 101 4.23 6.41 16.17
CA GLY A 101 5.62 6.52 16.62
C GLY A 101 5.92 7.84 17.35
N SER A 102 5.26 8.94 16.96
CA SER A 102 5.41 10.23 17.63
C SER A 102 4.91 10.21 19.09
N LEU A 103 3.86 9.43 19.39
CA LEU A 103 3.32 9.28 20.74
C LEU A 103 4.32 8.56 21.66
N TYR A 104 4.98 7.53 21.13
CA TYR A 104 6.03 6.81 21.86
C TYR A 104 7.27 7.67 22.09
N ALA A 105 7.73 8.41 21.06
CA ALA A 105 8.90 9.28 21.18
C ALA A 105 8.73 10.37 22.26
N HIS A 106 7.52 10.90 22.40
CA HIS A 106 7.18 11.87 23.44
C HIS A 106 7.25 11.27 24.85
N GLN A 107 6.87 10.01 25.03
CA GLN A 107 6.97 9.28 26.30
C GLN A 107 8.44 9.03 26.69
N LEU A 108 9.27 8.57 25.75
CA LEU A 108 10.68 8.26 26.00
C LEU A 108 11.47 9.50 26.43
N ARG A 109 11.15 10.68 25.88
CA ARG A 109 11.75 11.97 26.29
C ARG A 109 11.37 12.40 27.70
N GLN A 110 10.18 12.03 28.18
CA GLN A 110 9.76 12.32 29.56
C GLN A 110 10.42 11.39 30.57
N ASP A 111 10.54 10.09 30.25
CA ASP A 111 11.15 9.10 31.15
C ASP A 111 12.69 9.25 31.26
N SER A 112 13.33 9.83 30.25
CA SER A 112 14.79 10.00 30.20
C SER A 112 15.30 11.30 30.83
N ARG A 113 14.43 12.14 31.40
CA ARG A 113 14.83 13.37 32.10
C ARG A 113 15.40 12.97 33.48
N PRO A 114 16.74 12.95 33.66
CA PRO A 114 17.30 12.62 34.96
C PRO A 114 16.95 13.79 35.88
N ASN A 115 16.31 13.47 36.98
CA ASN A 115 16.15 14.38 38.10
C ASN A 115 17.56 14.76 38.60
N SER A 116 18.20 15.78 38.01
CA SER A 116 19.54 16.21 38.40
C SER A 116 19.46 17.02 39.69
N TYR A 117 19.14 16.35 40.79
CA TYR A 117 19.56 16.81 42.10
C TYR A 117 21.07 16.58 42.19
N VAL A 118 21.83 17.56 41.73
CA VAL A 118 23.25 17.69 42.06
C VAL A 118 23.31 18.12 43.53
N PRO A 119 23.82 17.30 44.46
CA PRO A 119 24.07 17.80 45.81
C PRO A 119 25.13 18.89 45.72
N LYS A 120 24.78 20.11 46.13
CA LYS A 120 25.72 21.23 46.29
C LYS A 120 26.89 20.78 47.17
N GLN A 121 28.04 20.53 46.57
CA GLN A 121 29.32 20.65 47.26
C GLN A 121 29.89 22.03 46.99
N SER A 122 30.15 22.72 48.09
CA SER A 122 30.77 24.04 48.21
C SER A 122 32.14 24.08 47.51
N GLY A 123 32.34 25.03 46.60
CA GLY A 123 33.65 25.35 46.03
C GLY A 123 33.57 26.29 44.81
N GLU A 124 33.68 27.59 45.10
CA GLU A 124 34.09 28.75 44.25
C GLU A 124 33.83 28.79 42.72
N ASN A 125 33.08 29.84 42.33
CA ASN A 125 33.18 30.69 41.14
C ASN A 125 33.15 30.07 39.73
N MET A 126 31.94 30.02 39.13
CA MET A 126 31.74 30.29 37.70
C MET A 126 30.28 30.71 37.45
N GLU A 127 30.07 31.93 36.95
CA GLU A 127 28.75 32.45 36.56
C GLU A 127 28.32 31.76 35.25
N LEU A 128 27.32 30.90 35.34
CA LEU A 128 26.72 30.23 34.20
C LEU A 128 25.55 31.08 33.71
N VAL A 129 25.60 31.53 32.46
CA VAL A 129 24.47 32.20 31.80
C VAL A 129 23.36 31.17 31.60
N GLU A 130 22.25 31.38 32.32
CA GLU A 130 21.03 30.59 32.22
C GLU A 130 20.40 30.80 30.84
N VAL A 131 20.70 29.90 29.90
CA VAL A 131 19.91 29.78 28.67
C VAL A 131 18.56 29.26 29.10
N GLY A 132 17.56 30.14 29.07
CA GLY A 132 16.19 29.87 29.49
C GLY A 132 15.72 28.52 28.97
N HIS A 133 15.55 27.58 29.90
CA HIS A 133 14.89 26.33 29.65
C HIS A 133 13.48 26.67 29.18
N VAL A 134 13.19 26.52 27.88
CA VAL A 134 11.80 26.45 27.44
C VAL A 134 11.27 25.20 28.11
N GLU A 135 10.49 25.39 29.17
CA GLU A 135 9.74 24.33 29.82
C GLU A 135 8.73 23.82 28.78
N GLU A 136 9.13 22.82 28.01
CA GLU A 136 8.19 21.96 27.32
C GLU A 136 7.41 21.25 28.42
N GLU A 137 6.27 21.83 28.79
CA GLU A 137 5.35 21.30 29.80
C GLU A 137 5.10 19.82 29.51
N ALA A 138 5.51 18.95 30.43
CA ALA A 138 5.25 17.53 30.33
C ALA A 138 3.72 17.32 30.27
N MET A 139 3.22 16.93 29.11
CA MET A 139 1.78 16.73 28.88
C MET A 139 1.25 15.71 29.91
N ALA A 140 0.24 16.13 30.68
CA ALA A 140 -0.42 15.26 31.65
C ALA A 140 -0.90 13.94 31.00
N PRO A 141 -0.85 12.79 31.70
CA PRO A 141 -1.14 11.48 31.11
C PRO A 141 -2.55 11.36 30.53
N GLU A 142 -3.52 12.11 31.06
CA GLU A 142 -4.88 12.19 30.52
C GLU A 142 -4.92 12.90 29.15
N LYS A 143 -4.15 13.98 28.99
CA LYS A 143 -4.02 14.69 27.72
C LYS A 143 -3.27 13.84 26.69
N LEU A 144 -2.26 13.08 27.11
CA LEU A 144 -1.55 12.14 26.23
C LEU A 144 -2.49 11.06 25.69
N ALA A 145 -3.36 10.49 26.53
CA ALA A 145 -4.36 9.52 26.11
C ALA A 145 -5.38 10.12 25.12
N GLU A 146 -5.83 11.36 25.36
CA GLU A 146 -6.73 12.06 24.44
C GLU A 146 -6.07 12.31 23.08
N VAL A 147 -4.81 12.75 23.06
CA VAL A 147 -4.03 12.93 21.82
C VAL A 147 -3.84 11.59 21.11
N ALA A 148 -3.53 10.52 21.85
CA ALA A 148 -3.37 9.18 21.27
C ALA A 148 -4.65 8.69 20.58
N ILE A 149 -5.81 8.91 21.18
CA ILE A 149 -7.11 8.58 20.57
C ILE A 149 -7.32 9.37 19.28
N LYS A 150 -7.02 10.68 19.28
CA LYS A 150 -7.17 11.52 18.08
C LYS A 150 -6.24 11.09 16.95
N VAL A 151 -4.97 10.80 17.27
CA VAL A 151 -3.98 10.28 16.32
C VAL A 151 -4.43 8.94 15.76
N LEU A 152 -4.91 8.03 16.62
CA LEU A 152 -5.43 6.73 16.20
C LEU A 152 -6.60 6.88 15.23
N CYS A 153 -7.61 7.67 15.60
CA CYS A 153 -8.79 7.89 14.77
C CYS A 153 -8.42 8.53 13.43
N ALA A 154 -7.61 9.59 13.43
CA ALA A 154 -7.19 10.27 12.20
C ALA A 154 -6.36 9.34 11.30
N GLY A 155 -5.37 8.64 11.85
CA GLY A 155 -4.54 7.71 11.11
C GLY A 155 -5.35 6.54 10.52
N MET A 156 -6.27 5.98 11.30
CA MET A 156 -7.18 4.94 10.81
C MET A 156 -8.10 5.45 9.70
N SER A 157 -8.70 6.63 9.85
CA SER A 157 -9.53 7.22 8.80
C SER A 157 -8.75 7.40 7.49
N VAL A 158 -7.51 7.88 7.54
CA VAL A 158 -6.68 8.07 6.33
C VAL A 158 -6.30 6.71 5.70
N ALA A 159 -5.77 5.78 6.50
CA ALA A 159 -5.31 4.48 5.99
C ALA A 159 -6.47 3.62 5.46
N ILE A 160 -7.61 3.60 6.15
CA ILE A 160 -8.75 2.79 5.75
C ILE A 160 -9.49 3.41 4.56
N SER A 161 -9.68 4.73 4.53
CA SER A 161 -10.34 5.37 3.37
C SER A 161 -9.51 5.21 2.11
N SER A 162 -8.18 5.43 2.17
CA SER A 162 -7.32 5.21 1.00
C SER A 162 -7.35 3.75 0.52
N LEU A 163 -7.37 2.78 1.43
CA LEU A 163 -7.52 1.38 1.07
C LEU A 163 -8.91 1.05 0.49
N ALA A 164 -9.96 1.67 1.00
CA ALA A 164 -11.32 1.49 0.50
C ALA A 164 -11.44 2.05 -0.93
N ASP A 165 -10.91 3.24 -1.19
CA ASP A 165 -10.86 3.84 -2.52
C ASP A 165 -10.06 2.95 -3.48
N PHE A 166 -8.90 2.47 -3.05
CA PHE A 166 -8.10 1.52 -3.80
C PHE A 166 -8.87 0.24 -4.15
N ALA A 167 -9.59 -0.33 -3.18
CA ALA A 167 -10.37 -1.55 -3.37
C ALA A 167 -11.56 -1.33 -4.31
N PHE A 168 -12.21 -0.17 -4.21
CA PHE A 168 -13.29 0.24 -5.10
C PHE A 168 -12.79 0.36 -6.54
N ASP A 169 -11.74 1.16 -6.79
CA ASP A 169 -11.11 1.34 -8.11
C ASP A 169 -10.68 -0.01 -8.71
N SER A 170 -10.11 -0.89 -7.88
CA SER A 170 -9.66 -2.22 -8.30
C SER A 170 -10.84 -3.14 -8.69
N ALA A 171 -11.93 -3.11 -7.93
CA ALA A 171 -13.12 -3.90 -8.19
C ALA A 171 -13.87 -3.42 -9.44
N GLU A 172 -13.93 -2.10 -9.65
CA GLU A 172 -14.49 -1.51 -10.88
C GLU A 172 -13.66 -1.91 -12.10
N ALA A 173 -12.34 -1.74 -12.04
CA ALA A 173 -11.43 -2.14 -13.12
C ALA A 173 -11.55 -3.64 -13.46
N TYR A 174 -11.69 -4.52 -12.46
CA TYR A 174 -11.95 -5.94 -12.67
C TYR A 174 -13.29 -6.18 -13.38
N SER A 175 -14.36 -5.53 -12.92
CA SER A 175 -15.70 -5.66 -13.49
C SER A 175 -15.73 -5.23 -14.96
N GLU A 176 -15.01 -4.18 -15.32
CA GLU A 176 -14.87 -3.74 -16.72
C GLU A 176 -14.18 -4.78 -17.59
N VAL A 177 -13.10 -5.41 -17.09
CA VAL A 177 -12.37 -6.46 -17.80
C VAL A 177 -13.28 -7.67 -18.05
N VAL A 178 -14.07 -8.07 -17.05
CA VAL A 178 -15.04 -9.18 -17.19
C VAL A 178 -16.13 -8.85 -18.22
N LYS A 179 -16.73 -7.65 -18.16
CA LYS A 179 -17.76 -7.24 -19.13
C LYS A 179 -17.23 -7.25 -20.57
N GLN A 180 -16.01 -6.77 -20.78
CA GLN A 180 -15.39 -6.77 -22.10
C GLN A 180 -15.14 -8.19 -22.62
N TRP A 181 -14.72 -9.11 -21.75
CA TRP A 181 -14.58 -10.52 -22.09
C TRP A 181 -15.90 -11.15 -22.54
N GLU A 182 -16.98 -10.91 -21.80
CA GLU A 182 -18.31 -11.42 -22.13
C GLU A 182 -18.82 -10.88 -23.47
N ASN A 183 -18.61 -9.60 -23.75
CA ASN A 183 -18.97 -8.97 -25.02
C ASN A 183 -18.20 -9.60 -26.21
N VAL A 184 -16.89 -9.80 -26.06
CA VAL A 184 -16.06 -10.46 -27.09
C VAL A 184 -16.52 -11.90 -27.34
N LYS A 185 -16.94 -12.61 -26.29
CA LYS A 185 -17.50 -13.96 -26.43
C LYS A 185 -18.83 -13.96 -27.19
N GLY A 186 -19.77 -13.09 -26.81
CA GLY A 186 -21.08 -13.00 -27.47
C GLY A 186 -21.02 -12.59 -28.94
N GLN A 187 -20.06 -11.74 -29.34
CA GLN A 187 -19.84 -11.38 -30.75
C GLN A 187 -19.35 -12.58 -31.59
N LYS A 188 -18.57 -13.50 -31.00
CA LYS A 188 -18.14 -14.71 -31.71
C LYS A 188 -19.30 -15.67 -31.95
N ASP A 189 -20.15 -15.85 -30.94
CA ASP A 189 -21.29 -16.77 -31.01
C ASP A 189 -22.33 -16.31 -32.05
N ASN A 190 -22.64 -15.00 -32.10
CA ASN A 190 -23.57 -14.43 -33.09
C ASN A 190 -23.01 -14.44 -34.53
N SER A 191 -21.68 -14.34 -34.69
CA SER A 191 -21.04 -14.39 -36.01
C SER A 191 -20.95 -15.80 -36.60
N SER A 192 -21.04 -16.84 -35.76
CA SER A 192 -21.16 -18.23 -36.22
C SER A 192 -22.58 -18.60 -36.68
N GLU A 193 -23.61 -17.97 -36.11
CA GLU A 193 -25.02 -18.27 -36.38
C GLU A 193 -25.55 -17.61 -37.67
N THR A 194 -24.95 -16.50 -38.10
CA THR A 194 -25.34 -15.75 -39.31
C THR A 194 -24.70 -16.29 -40.61
N ARG A 195 -23.95 -17.39 -40.54
CA ARG A 195 -23.22 -17.98 -41.68
C ARG A 195 -23.79 -19.33 -42.17
N THR A 196 -24.91 -19.78 -41.62
CA THR A 196 -25.72 -20.91 -42.09
C THR A 196 -26.93 -20.43 -42.86
#